data_AF-A0A222MYC0-F1
#
_entry.id   AF-A0A222MYC0-F1
#
_cell.length_a   1.000
_cell.length_b   1.000
_cell.length_c   1.000
_cell.angle_alpha   90.00
_cell.angle_beta   90.00
_cell.angle_gamma   90.00
#
_symmetry.space_group_name_H-M   'P 1'
#
loop_
_entity.id
_entity.type
_entity.pdbx_description
1 polymer ?
#
loop_
_entity_poly.entity_id
_entity_poly.type
_entity_poly.pdbx_seq_one_letter_code
_entity_poly.pdbx_strand_id
1 'polypeptide(L)' 'MIKEDIATYRAMILLILSSIFAIIGYAIINIEKLTTNQTTIGIIVSFLLLVGLFIMLKIYLKARKILKDLE' A
#
# COMPACT_ATOMS: atom_id res chain seq x y z
N MET A 1 20.53 10.52 4.14
CA MET A 1 19.24 10.83 4.81
C MET A 1 18.09 11.05 3.84
N ILE A 2 17.76 12.24 3.32
CA ILE A 2 16.51 12.46 2.55
C ILE A 2 16.37 11.50 1.34
N LYS A 3 17.45 11.23 0.59
CA LYS A 3 17.44 10.27 -0.53
C LYS A 3 17.17 8.82 -0.10
N GLU A 4 17.68 8.40 1.06
CA GLU A 4 17.45 7.06 1.62
C GLU A 4 16.02 6.92 2.17
N ASP A 5 15.49 7.99 2.76
CA ASP A 5 14.09 8.04 3.21
C ASP A 5 13.12 7.91 2.04
N ILE A 6 13.40 8.58 0.91
CA ILE A 6 12.63 8.47 -0.33
C ILE A 6 12.66 7.04 -0.89
N ALA A 7 13.82 6.38 -0.87
CA ALA A 7 13.94 4.99 -1.30
C ALA A 7 13.12 4.05 -0.41
N THR A 8 13.17 4.27 0.91
CA THR A 8 12.38 3.55 1.90
C THR A 8 10.88 3.73 1.67
N TYR A 9 10.41 4.97 1.50
CA TYR A 9 8.99 5.25 1.22
C TYR A 9 8.53 4.60 -0.07
N ARG A 10 9.36 4.62 -1.12
CA ARG A 10 9.07 3.94 -2.39
C ARG A 10 8.95 2.43 -2.19
N ALA A 11 9.86 1.81 -1.44
CA ALA A 11 9.80 0.38 -1.13
C ALA A 11 8.54 0.02 -0.35
N MET A 12 8.16 0.82 0.65
CA MET A 12 6.92 0.62 1.42
C MET A 12 5.66 0.78 0.57
N ILE A 13 5.62 1.77 -0.33
CA ILE A 13 4.51 1.95 -1.28
C ILE A 13 4.36 0.70 -2.16
N LEU A 14 5.47 0.19 -2.71
CA LEU A 14 5.46 -1.03 -3.53
C LEU A 14 5.00 -2.24 -2.72
N LEU A 15 5.46 -2.39 -1.48
CA LEU A 15 5.04 -3.47 -0.59
C LEU A 15 3.52 -3.44 -0.36
N ILE A 16 2.96 -2.28 -0.04
CA ILE A 16 1.52 -2.11 0.19
C ILE A 16 0.72 -2.45 -1.07
N LEU A 17 1.17 -1.97 -2.24
CA LEU A 17 0.54 -2.31 -3.52
C LEU A 17 0.57 -3.81 -3.79
N SER A 18 1.72 -4.47 -3.61
CA SER A 18 1.85 -5.92 -3.76
C SER A 18 0.92 -6.68 -2.80
N SER A 19 0.79 -6.24 -1.55
CA SER A 19 -0.14 -6.85 -0.58
C SER A 19 -1.60 -6.71 -1.00
N ILE A 20 -2.01 -5.54 -1.52
CA ILE A 20 -3.38 -5.34 -2.03
C ILE A 20 -3.66 -6.31 -3.19
N PHE A 21 -2.74 -6.40 -4.16
CA PHE A 21 -2.90 -7.33 -5.28
C PHE A 21 -2.91 -8.80 -4.82
N ALA A 22 -2.12 -9.16 -3.81
CA ALA A 22 -2.13 -10.50 -3.26
C ALA A 22 -3.48 -10.87 -2.63
N ILE A 23 -4.09 -9.94 -1.86
CA ILE A 23 -5.41 -10.14 -1.26
C ILE A 23 -6.48 -10.28 -2.35
N ILE A 24 -6.48 -9.40 -3.36
CA ILE A 24 -7.43 -9.44 -4.47
C ILE A 24 -7.26 -10.74 -5.27
N GLY A 25 -6.02 -11.12 -5.59
CA GLY A 25 -5.72 -12.35 -6.32
C GLY A 25 -6.17 -13.60 -5.56
N TYR A 26 -5.90 -13.66 -4.26
CA TYR A 26 -6.39 -14.74 -3.40
C TYR A 26 -7.93 -14.80 -3.39
N ALA A 27 -8.59 -13.64 -3.31
CA ALA A 27 -10.04 -13.55 -3.29
C ALA A 27 -10.68 -14.06 -4.59
N ILE A 28 -10.11 -13.68 -5.74
CA ILE A 28 -10.56 -14.13 -7.06
C ILE A 28 -10.39 -15.64 -7.21
N ILE A 29 -9.23 -16.19 -6.85
CA ILE A 29 -8.93 -17.62 -6.99
C ILE A 29 -9.85 -18.48 -6.12
N ASN A 30 -10.28 -17.97 -4.96
CA ASN A 30 -11.03 -18.74 -3.96
C ASN A 30 -12.48 -18.26 -3.79
N ILE A 31 -13.05 -17.55 -4.76
CA ILE A 31 -14.34 -16.85 -4.58
C ILE A 31 -15.49 -17.78 -4.12
N GLU A 32 -15.50 -19.03 -4.56
CA GLU A 32 -16.51 -20.03 -4.20
C GLU A 32 -16.29 -20.66 -2.81
N LYS A 33 -15.10 -20.50 -2.24
CA LYS A 33 -14.67 -21.11 -0.97
C LYS A 33 -14.63 -20.11 0.19
N LEU A 34 -14.75 -18.83 -0.10
CA LEU A 34 -14.66 -17.78 0.91
C LEU A 34 -15.98 -17.69 1.69
N THR A 35 -15.84 -17.78 3.01
CA THR A 35 -16.94 -17.48 3.92
C THR A 35 -17.20 -15.97 3.98
N THR A 36 -18.40 -15.58 4.37
CA THR A 36 -18.76 -14.16 4.59
C THR A 36 -17.76 -13.46 5.51
N ASN A 37 -17.34 -14.11 6.60
CA ASN A 37 -16.37 -13.55 7.55
C ASN A 37 -15.01 -13.28 6.92
N GLN A 38 -14.48 -14.23 6.12
CA GLN A 38 -13.21 -14.05 5.42
C GLN A 38 -13.28 -12.90 4.41
N THR A 39 -14.38 -12.80 3.67
CA THR A 39 -14.62 -11.70 2.73
C THR A 39 -14.68 -10.35 3.45
N THR A 40 -15.40 -10.26 4.56
CA THR A 40 -15.49 -9.03 5.37
C THR A 40 -14.11 -8.61 5.90
N ILE A 41 -13.33 -9.55 6.45
CA ILE A 41 -11.97 -9.27 6.92
C ILE A 41 -11.09 -8.80 5.75
N GLY A 42 -11.15 -9.48 4.61
CA GLY A 42 -10.41 -9.11 3.40
C GLY A 42 -10.71 -7.68 2.95
N ILE A 43 -11.99 -7.27 2.97
CA ILE A 43 -12.41 -5.90 2.65
C ILE A 43 -11.84 -4.89 3.66
N ILE A 44 -11.95 -5.17 4.97
CA ILE A 44 -11.45 -4.27 6.02
C ILE A 44 -9.93 -4.09 5.89
N VAL A 45 -9.19 -5.19 5.72
CA VAL A 45 -7.73 -5.14 5.57
C VAL A 45 -7.35 -4.38 4.30
N SER A 46 -8.05 -4.63 3.18
CA SER A 46 -7.81 -3.90 1.93
C SER A 46 -8.05 -2.39 2.08
N PHE A 47 -9.12 -2.01 2.80
CA PHE A 47 -9.40 -0.61 3.10
C PHE A 47 -8.28 0.04 3.93
N LEU A 48 -7.82 -0.63 4.98
CA LEU A 48 -6.70 -0.14 5.81
C LEU A 48 -5.41 0.00 4.99
N LEU A 49 -5.11 -0.95 4.10
CA LEU A 49 -3.97 -0.87 3.20
C LEU A 49 -4.08 0.31 2.23
N LEU A 50 -5.27 0.61 1.71
CA LEU A 50 -5.50 1.78 0.84
C LEU A 50 -5.30 3.09 1.60
N VAL A 51 -5.78 3.19 2.84
CA VAL A 51 -5.52 4.36 3.71
C VAL A 51 -4.02 4.52 3.97
N GLY A 52 -3.33 3.43 4.31
CA GLY A 52 -1.88 3.42 4.50
C GLY A 52 -1.12 3.84 3.24
N LEU A 53 -1.51 3.32 2.07
CA LEU A 53 -0.95 3.68 0.77
C LEU A 53 -1.08 5.20 0.51
N PHE A 54 -2.26 5.76 0.77
CA PHE A 54 -2.52 7.19 0.58
C PHE A 54 -1.64 8.06 1.48
N ILE A 55 -1.51 7.70 2.76
CA ILE A 55 -0.65 8.41 3.71
C ILE A 55 0.82 8.34 3.25
N MET A 56 1.30 7.14 2.89
CA MET A 56 2.69 6.94 2.45
C MET A 56 2.99 7.69 1.15
N LEU A 57 2.05 7.71 0.20
CA LEU A 57 2.18 8.50 -1.03
C LEU A 57 2.32 9.99 -0.74
N LYS A 58 1.53 10.55 0.20
CA LYS A 58 1.66 11.95 0.61
C LYS A 58 3.03 12.25 1.20
N ILE A 59 3.52 11.39 2.09
CA ILE A 59 4.83 11.55 2.72
C ILE A 59 5.95 11.47 1.67
N TYR A 60 5.90 10.49 0.79
CA TYR A 60 6.84 10.32 -0.33
C TYR A 60 6.88 11.55 -1.24
N LEU A 61 5.72 12.05 -1.67
CA LEU A 61 5.64 13.23 -2.54
C LEU A 61 6.18 14.49 -1.86
N LYS A 62 5.92 14.66 -0.55
CA LYS A 62 6.46 15.77 0.24
C LYS A 62 7.99 15.68 0.33
N ALA A 63 8.53 14.51 0.67
CA ALA A 63 9.98 14.29 0.74
C ALA A 63 10.66 14.51 -0.62
N ARG A 64 10.06 14.02 -1.71
CA ARG A 64 10.57 14.22 -3.08
C ARG A 64 10.56 15.69 -3.49
N LYS A 65 9.53 16.45 -3.11
CA LYS A 65 9.47 17.90 -3.38
C LYS A 65 10.60 18.64 -2.65
N ILE A 66 10.79 18.36 -1.35
CA ILE A 66 11.86 18.97 -0.55
C ILE A 66 13.23 18.67 -1.18
N LEU A 67 13.47 17.43 -1.62
CA LEU A 67 14.72 17.09 -2.29
C LEU A 67 14.93 17.91 -3.57
N LYS A 68 13.88 18.08 -4.38
CA LYS A 68 13.95 18.88 -5.61
C LYS A 68 14.20 20.37 -5.34
N ASP A 69 13.67 20.90 -4.24
CA ASP A 69 13.88 22.31 -3.88
C ASP A 69 15.29 22.56 -3.30
N LEU A 70 16.03 21.50 -2.94
CA LEU A 70 17.40 21.54 -2.42
C LEU A 70 18.49 21.25 -3.47
N GLU A 71 18.11 20.68 -4.63
CA GLU A 71 18.97 20.41 -5.79
C GLU A 71 18.92 21.57 -6.80
#